data_AF-A0A1C3XW17-F1
#
_entry.id   AF-A0A1C3XW17-F1
#
_cell.length_a   1.000
_cell.length_b   1.000
_cell.length_c   1.000
_cell.angle_alpha   90.00
_cell.angle_beta   90.00
_cell.angle_gamma   90.00
#
_symmetry.space_group_name_H-M   'P 1'
#
loop_
_entity.id
_entity.type
_entity.pdbx_description
1 polymer ?
#
loop_
_entity_poly.entity_id
_entity_poly.type
_entity_poly.pdbx_seq_one_letter_code
_entity_poly.pdbx_strand_id
1 'polypeptide(L)' 'MDQILFANLCRAGKFKEALNLAIQGHENEKFTPSRFAMDKQTGVPIFYRGNKRVEPDETGVWQLAKSSKDWG' A
#
# COMPACT_ATOMS: atom_id res chain seq x y z
N MET A 1 9.41 2.98 3.22
CA MET A 1 8.40 3.89 3.80
C MET A 1 8.68 4.07 5.29
N ASP A 2 8.65 5.30 5.80
CA ASP A 2 8.69 5.56 7.26
C ASP A 2 7.37 5.11 7.91
N GLN A 3 7.44 4.01 8.66
CA GLN A 3 6.27 3.37 9.28
C GLN A 3 5.68 4.18 10.43
N ILE A 4 6.51 4.91 11.18
CA ILE A 4 6.06 5.72 12.33
C ILE A 4 5.26 6.90 11.81
N LEU A 5 5.81 7.59 10.80
CA LEU A 5 5.12 8.71 10.17
C LEU A 5 3.82 8.26 9.51
N PHE A 6 3.82 7.14 8.78
CA PHE A 6 2.62 6.58 8.18
C PHE A 6 1.52 6.29 9.23
N ALA A 7 1.88 5.65 10.34
CA ALA A 7 0.95 5.34 11.42
C ALA A 7 0.41 6.61 12.11
N ASN A 8 1.25 7.64 12.29
CA ASN A 8 0.83 8.92 12.83
C ASN A 8 -0.17 9.62 11.90
N LEU A 9 0.07 9.61 10.59
CA LEU A 9 -0.84 10.18 9.60
C LEU A 9 -2.19 9.45 9.59
N CYS A 10 -2.18 8.12 9.68
CA CYS A 10 -3.41 7.33 9.78
C CYS A 10 -4.22 7.67 11.05
N ARG A 11 -3.55 7.75 12.21
CA ARG A 11 -4.19 8.14 13.48
C ARG A 11 -4.77 9.56 13.47
N ALA A 12 -4.15 10.46 12.72
CA ALA A 12 -4.62 11.83 12.52
C ALA A 12 -5.72 11.98 11.45
N GLY A 13 -6.19 10.89 10.83
CA GLY A 13 -7.17 10.92 9.74
C GLY A 13 -6.62 11.45 8.40
N LYS A 14 -5.29 11.61 8.29
CA LYS A 14 -4.60 12.15 7.12
C LYS A 14 -4.28 11.06 6.09
N PHE A 15 -5.30 10.31 5.66
CA PHE A 15 -5.11 9.14 4.79
C PHE A 15 -4.51 9.48 3.42
N LYS A 16 -4.81 10.66 2.85
CA LYS A 16 -4.19 11.11 1.59
C LYS A 16 -2.68 11.34 1.74
N GLU A 17 -2.25 11.97 2.83
CA GLU A 17 -0.83 12.18 3.13
C GLU A 17 -0.13 10.84 3.39
N ALA A 18 -0.78 9.91 4.09
CA ALA A 18 -0.27 8.56 4.32
C ALA A 18 -0.07 7.79 2.99
N LEU A 19 -1.05 7.87 2.08
CA LEU A 19 -0.92 7.26 0.75
C LEU A 19 0.23 7.89 -0.04
N ASN A 20 0.34 9.22 -0.06
CA ASN A 20 1.44 9.93 -0.73
C ASN A 20 2.81 9.52 -0.18
N LEU A 21 2.93 9.36 1.14
CA LEU A 21 4.15 8.87 1.78
C LEU A 21 4.50 7.44 1.34
N ALA A 22 3.49 6.58 1.17
CA ALA A 22 3.70 5.21 0.73
C ALA A 22 4.20 5.11 -0.71
N ILE A 23 3.82 6.04 -1.58
CA ILE A 23 4.13 6.01 -3.02
C ILE A 23 5.23 7.00 -3.44
N GLN A 24 5.88 7.65 -2.48
CA GLN A 24 6.88 8.68 -2.76
C GLN A 24 8.03 8.12 -3.61
N GLY A 25 8.29 8.74 -4.76
CA GLY A 25 9.29 8.29 -5.75
C GLY A 25 8.77 7.23 -6.73
N HIS A 26 7.54 6.76 -6.56
CA HIS A 26 6.90 5.73 -7.37
C HIS A 26 5.54 6.21 -7.91
N GLU A 27 5.32 7.52 -8.04
CA GLU A 27 4.00 8.11 -8.32
C GLU A 27 3.48 7.75 -9.73
N ASN A 28 4.39 7.53 -10.67
CA ASN A 28 4.09 7.29 -12.08
C ASN A 28 4.16 5.82 -12.48
N GLU A 29 4.36 4.89 -11.54
CA GLU A 29 4.40 3.47 -11.85
C GLU A 29 3.00 2.94 -12.24
N LYS A 30 3.00 1.90 -13.07
CA LYS A 30 1.75 1.29 -13.56
C LYS A 30 0.84 0.82 -12.42
N PHE A 31 1.43 0.32 -11.34
CA PHE A 31 0.72 -0.31 -10.22
C PHE A 31 0.75 0.52 -8.94
N THR A 32 1.15 1.80 -9.01
CA THR A 32 1.11 2.72 -7.87
C THR A 32 -0.28 2.71 -7.21
N PRO A 33 -0.40 2.40 -5.92
CA PRO A 33 -1.69 2.26 -5.28
C PRO A 33 -2.47 3.58 -5.29
N SER A 34 -3.77 3.46 -5.53
CA SER A 34 -4.72 4.57 -5.49
C SER A 34 -5.46 4.67 -4.15
N ARG A 35 -5.41 3.61 -3.34
CA ARG A 35 -6.00 3.55 -2.01
C ARG A 35 -5.31 2.48 -1.16
N PHE A 36 -5.52 2.54 0.14
CA PHE A 36 -5.16 1.47 1.07
C PHE A 36 -6.28 1.26 2.09
N ALA A 37 -6.25 0.10 2.74
CA ALA A 37 -7.04 -0.20 3.92
C ALA A 37 -6.10 -0.71 5.02
N MET A 38 -6.45 -0.46 6.28
CA MET A 38 -5.73 -1.05 7.39
C MET A 38 -6.28 -2.45 7.67
N ASP A 39 -5.40 -3.46 7.67
CA ASP A 39 -5.75 -4.77 8.19
C ASP A 39 -6.00 -4.65 9.70
N LYS A 40 -7.19 -5.05 10.14
CA LYS A 40 -7.61 -4.97 11.55
C LYS A 40 -6.91 -6.01 12.43
N GLN A 41 -6.41 -7.10 11.85
CA GLN A 41 -5.72 -8.16 12.60
C GLN A 41 -4.24 -7.82 12.78
N THR A 42 -3.58 -7.43 11.70
CA THR A 42 -2.13 -7.21 11.69
C THR A 42 -1.74 -5.74 11.92
N GLY A 43 -2.66 -4.80 11.72
CA GLY A 43 -2.35 -3.37 11.75
C GLY A 43 -1.51 -2.89 10.55
N VAL A 44 -1.30 -3.75 9.55
CA VAL A 44 -0.49 -3.44 8.36
C VAL A 44 -1.39 -2.88 7.25
N PRO A 45 -0.94 -1.86 6.49
CA PRO A 45 -1.69 -1.37 5.35
C PRO A 45 -1.70 -2.39 4.20
N ILE A 46 -2.89 -2.60 3.64
CA ILE A 46 -3.10 -3.35 2.40
C ILE A 46 -3.39 -2.33 1.28
N PHE A 47 -2.55 -2.35 0.24
CA PHE A 47 -2.61 -1.38 -0.85
C PHE A 47 -3.36 -1.91 -2.07
N TYR A 48 -4.02 -1.00 -2.79
CA TYR A 48 -4.83 -1.34 -3.96
C TYR A 48 -4.64 -0.35 -5.12
N ARG A 49 -4.58 -0.89 -6.33
CA ARG A 49 -4.77 -0.15 -7.59
C ARG A 49 -6.13 -0.53 -8.17
N GLY A 50 -7.10 0.37 -8.10
CA GLY A 50 -8.49 0.02 -8.39
C GLY A 50 -8.96 -1.12 -7.49
N ASN A 51 -9.39 -2.24 -8.09
CA ASN A 51 -9.88 -3.42 -7.36
C ASN A 51 -8.82 -4.51 -7.15
N LYS A 52 -7.57 -4.28 -7.55
CA LYS A 52 -6.49 -5.27 -7.38
C LYS A 52 -5.58 -4.88 -6.21
N ARG A 53 -5.20 -5.86 -5.39
CA ARG A 53 -4.18 -5.70 -4.35
C ARG A 53 -2.81 -5.53 -5.02
N VAL A 54 -2.01 -4.63 -4.50
CA VAL A 54 -0.63 -4.38 -4.96
C VAL A 54 0.32 -4.36 -3.78
N GLU A 55 1.55 -4.80 -4.01
CA GLU A 55 2.61 -4.87 -3.01
C GLU A 55 3.93 -4.42 -3.66
N PRO A 56 4.82 -3.75 -2.90
CA PRO A 56 6.15 -3.48 -3.39
C PRO A 56 6.94 -4.79 -3.46
N ASP A 57 7.76 -4.96 -4.50
CA ASP A 57 8.74 -6.02 -4.56
C ASP A 57 9.99 -5.69 -3.71
N GLU A 58 11.02 -6.53 -3.81
CA GLU A 58 12.30 -6.36 -3.08
C GLU A 58 13.01 -5.03 -3.40
N THR A 59 12.69 -4.41 -4.53
CA THR A 59 13.25 -3.13 -4.97
C THR A 59 12.36 -1.94 -4.63
N GLY A 60 11.18 -2.19 -4.06
CA GLY A 60 10.19 -1.16 -3.74
C GLY A 60 9.22 -0.82 -4.87
N VAL A 61 9.36 -1.46 -6.04
CA VAL A 61 8.48 -1.22 -7.20
C VAL A 61 7.14 -1.91 -6.96
N TRP A 62 6.05 -1.20 -7.23
CA TRP A 62 4.71 -1.74 -7.03
C TRP A 62 4.37 -2.79 -8.08
N GLN A 63 3.90 -3.95 -7.62
CA GLN A 63 3.44 -5.05 -8.46
C GLN A 63 2.06 -5.51 -8.03
N LEU A 64 1.37 -6.27 -8.89
CA LEU A 64 0.18 -7.00 -8.47
C LEU A 64 0.57 -8.00 -7.39
N ALA A 65 -0.11 -7.95 -6.25
CA ALA A 65 0.07 -8.96 -5.22
C ALA A 65 -0.28 -10.33 -5.82
N LYS A 66 0.58 -11.33 -5.62
CA LYS A 66 0.29 -12.69 -6.03
C LYS A 66 -1.00 -13.11 -5.32
N SER A 67 -2.01 -13.53 -6.08
CA SER A 67 -3.18 -14.13 -5.45
C SER A 67 -2.71 -15.38 -4.73
N SER A 68 -2.95 -15.50 -3.42
CA SER A 68 -2.82 -16.77 -2.69
C SER A 68 -3.94 -17.76 -3.06
N LYS A 69 -4.27 -17.83 -4.35
CA LYS A 69 -5.07 -18.88 -4.96
C LYS A 69 -4.08 -19.84 -5.62
N ASP A 70 -3.37 -20.60 -4.79
CA ASP A 70 -3.07 -21.98 -5.18
C ASP A 70 -4.41 -22.71 -5.17
N TRP A 71 -5.01 -22.86 -6.34
CA TRP A 71 -6.03 -23.87 -6.60
C TRP A 71 -5.38 -24.90 -7.53
N GLY A 72 -4.94 -26.03 -6.94
CA GLY A 72 -4.57 -27.24 -7.67
C GLY A 72 -3.08 -27.51 -7.71
#